data_AF-D2H8Q7-F1
#
_entry.id   AF-D2H8Q7-F1
#
_cell.length_a   1.000
_cell.length_b   1.000
_cell.length_c   1.000
_cell.angle_alpha   90.00
_cell.angle_beta   90.00
_cell.angle_gamma   90.00
#
_symmetry.space_group_name_H-M   'P 1'
#
loop_
_entity.id
_entity.type
_entity.pdbx_description
1 polymer ?
#
loop_
_entity_poly.entity_id
_entity_poly.type
_entity_poly.pdbx_seq_one_letter_code
_entity_poly.pdbx_strand_id
1 'polypeptide(L)'
;DFNTPLTAMVRSSKQKINKKTRALNDTLDQMDLTDIFRAFHPKAAEYTFFSSAHGTFSRIDHILGHKSALNKYKKIETIPCIFSDHDAMKFEVNHKKKFGRTKNTRRLKNIRLKNEWVN
;
A
#
# COMPACT_ATOMS: atom_id res chain seq x y z
N ASP A 1 5.17 3.95 2.69
CA ASP A 1 6.06 5.07 2.38
C ASP A 1 7.39 4.62 1.78
N PHE A 2 7.66 5.03 0.53
CA PHE A 2 8.95 4.88 -0.16
C PHE A 2 9.78 6.17 -0.15
N ASN A 3 9.22 7.30 0.32
CA ASN A 3 9.84 8.63 0.30
C ASN A 3 10.28 9.11 -1.09
N THR A 4 9.85 8.46 -2.17
CA THR A 4 10.24 8.81 -3.54
C THR A 4 9.09 8.55 -4.51
N PRO A 5 8.77 9.49 -5.42
CA PRO A 5 7.78 9.25 -6.45
C PRO A 5 8.32 8.30 -7.52
N LEU A 6 7.55 7.26 -7.86
CA LEU A 6 7.93 6.31 -8.93
C LEU A 6 7.78 6.87 -10.36
N THR A 7 6.95 7.90 -10.58
CA THR A 7 6.80 8.53 -11.90
C THR A 7 6.74 10.06 -11.81
N ALA A 8 7.08 10.77 -12.90
CA ALA A 8 7.16 12.23 -12.91
C ALA A 8 5.80 12.93 -12.67
N MET A 9 4.70 12.30 -13.07
CA MET A 9 3.33 12.82 -12.90
C MET A 9 2.90 12.90 -11.43
N VAL A 10 3.61 12.20 -10.55
CA VAL A 10 3.28 12.03 -9.12
C VAL A 10 3.74 13.21 -8.27
N ARG A 11 4.48 14.16 -8.86
CA ARG A 11 4.80 15.46 -8.26
C ARG A 11 4.02 16.57 -8.95
N SER A 12 3.44 17.46 -8.16
CA SER A 12 2.83 18.72 -8.65
C SER A 12 3.80 19.54 -9.54
N SER A 13 5.09 19.54 -9.22
CA SER A 13 6.14 20.21 -10.00
C SER A 13 6.54 19.50 -11.30
N LYS A 14 6.02 18.29 -11.58
CA LYS A 14 6.32 17.47 -12.77
C LYS A 14 7.83 17.27 -13.06
N GLN A 15 8.66 17.31 -12.02
CA GLN A 15 10.10 17.09 -12.16
C GLN A 15 10.44 15.71 -12.74
N LYS A 16 11.53 15.67 -13.50
CA LYS A 16 12.06 14.41 -14.07
C LYS A 16 12.48 13.45 -12.96
N ILE A 17 12.20 12.16 -13.12
CA ILE A 17 12.67 11.12 -12.21
C ILE A 17 14.21 11.06 -12.21
N ASN A 18 14.80 10.84 -11.03
CA ASN A 18 16.25 10.72 -10.90
C ASN A 18 16.74 9.32 -11.33
N LYS A 19 18.07 9.16 -11.46
CA LYS A 19 18.68 7.88 -11.90
C LYS A 19 18.39 6.71 -10.95
N LYS A 20 18.33 6.96 -9.64
CA LYS A 20 18.05 5.92 -8.62
C LYS A 20 16.61 5.41 -8.73
N THR A 21 15.64 6.32 -8.89
CA THR A 21 14.23 5.98 -9.13
C THR A 21 14.08 5.20 -10.43
N ARG A 22 14.83 5.55 -11.48
CA ARG A 22 14.81 4.79 -12.73
C ARG A 22 15.30 3.36 -12.53
N ALA A 23 16.45 3.17 -11.87
CA ALA A 23 16.97 1.85 -11.55
C ALA A 23 15.99 1.03 -10.68
N LEU A 24 15.32 1.68 -9.72
CA LEU A 24 14.26 1.05 -8.94
C LEU A 24 13.11 0.58 -9.83
N ASN A 25 12.61 1.42 -10.73
CA ASN A 25 11.55 1.04 -11.67
C ASN A 25 11.97 -0.13 -12.56
N ASP A 26 13.22 -0.12 -13.06
CA ASP A 26 13.76 -1.22 -13.87
C ASP A 26 13.77 -2.53 -13.08
N THR A 27 14.16 -2.51 -11.79
CA THR A 27 14.11 -3.68 -10.90
C THR A 27 12.68 -4.15 -10.63
N LEU A 28 11.73 -3.21 -10.41
CA LEU A 28 10.33 -3.56 -10.22
C LEU A 28 9.76 -4.25 -11.46
N ASP A 29 10.12 -3.77 -12.65
CA ASP A 29 9.73 -4.38 -13.91
C ASP A 29 10.32 -5.78 -14.10
N GLN A 30 11.59 -6.00 -13.71
CA GLN A 30 12.21 -7.33 -13.71
C GLN A 30 11.53 -8.32 -12.76
N MET A 31 10.97 -7.84 -11.65
CA MET A 31 10.24 -8.65 -10.66
C MET A 31 8.75 -8.82 -11.01
N ASP A 32 8.31 -8.34 -12.18
CA ASP A 32 6.91 -8.29 -12.61
C ASP A 32 6.00 -7.57 -11.59
N LEU A 33 6.53 -6.57 -10.89
CA LEU A 33 5.80 -5.71 -9.96
C LEU A 33 5.37 -4.41 -10.62
N THR A 34 4.24 -3.85 -10.19
CA THR A 34 3.73 -2.57 -10.64
C THR A 34 3.05 -1.81 -9.52
N ASP A 35 3.02 -0.48 -9.63
CA ASP A 35 2.24 0.39 -8.76
C ASP A 35 0.74 0.20 -9.06
N ILE A 36 0.04 -0.49 -8.16
CA ILE A 36 -1.37 -0.85 -8.34
C ILE A 36 -2.23 0.39 -8.50
N PHE A 37 -1.97 1.46 -7.74
CA PHE A 37 -2.75 2.69 -7.85
C PHE A 37 -2.64 3.27 -9.26
N ARG A 38 -1.42 3.26 -9.82
CA ARG A 38 -1.21 3.79 -11.17
C ARG A 38 -1.82 2.92 -12.26
N ALA A 39 -1.90 1.61 -12.04
CA ALA A 39 -2.59 0.69 -12.95
C ALA A 39 -4.11 0.98 -13.03
N PHE A 40 -4.74 1.34 -11.91
CA PHE A 40 -6.17 1.71 -11.87
C PHE A 40 -6.43 3.16 -12.32
N HIS A 41 -5.50 4.07 -12.01
CA HIS A 41 -5.65 5.50 -12.22
C HIS A 41 -4.47 6.11 -13.01
N PRO A 42 -4.29 5.75 -14.29
CA PRO A 42 -3.10 6.08 -15.06
C PRO A 42 -2.86 7.59 -15.22
N LYS A 43 -3.93 8.39 -15.18
CA LYS A 43 -3.89 9.85 -15.38
C LYS A 43 -4.26 10.67 -14.12
N ALA A 44 -4.56 10.03 -12.98
CA ALA A 44 -4.99 10.76 -11.80
C ALA A 44 -3.84 11.49 -11.11
N ALA A 45 -4.08 12.74 -10.74
CA ALA A 45 -3.18 13.57 -9.94
C ALA A 45 -3.61 13.52 -8.46
N GLU A 46 -3.65 12.32 -7.89
CA GLU A 46 -3.86 12.13 -6.45
C GLU A 46 -2.50 12.03 -5.73
N TYR A 47 -2.42 12.68 -4.58
CA TYR A 47 -1.23 12.83 -3.75
C TYR A 47 -1.46 12.17 -2.39
N THR A 48 -0.37 11.77 -1.72
CA THR A 48 -0.46 11.19 -0.37
C THR A 48 0.28 12.02 0.67
N PHE A 49 0.99 13.07 0.25
CA PHE A 49 1.83 13.87 1.11
C PHE A 49 1.91 15.32 0.62
N PHE A 50 1.88 16.26 1.58
CA PHE A 50 2.14 17.67 1.33
C PHE A 50 3.41 18.11 2.04
N SER A 51 4.38 18.62 1.27
CA SER A 51 5.58 19.24 1.81
C SER A 51 5.34 20.72 2.05
N SER A 52 5.22 21.13 3.32
CA SER A 52 5.06 22.54 3.69
C SER A 52 6.28 23.39 3.30
N ALA A 53 7.49 22.87 3.51
CA ALA A 53 8.75 23.56 3.19
C ALA A 53 8.90 23.92 1.71
N HIS A 54 8.26 23.15 0.82
CA HIS A 54 8.34 23.35 -0.61
C HIS A 54 7.00 23.76 -1.23
N GLY A 55 5.92 23.82 -0.45
CA GLY A 55 4.56 24.08 -0.94
C GLY A 55 4.12 23.11 -2.03
N THR A 56 4.55 21.84 -1.99
CA THR A 56 4.29 20.87 -3.08
C THR A 56 3.61 19.61 -2.59
N PHE A 57 2.72 19.10 -3.43
CA PHE A 57 2.11 17.79 -3.26
C PHE A 57 2.90 16.71 -4.01
N SER A 58 3.08 15.58 -3.34
CA SER A 58 3.70 14.37 -3.87
C SER A 58 2.90 13.14 -3.44
N ARG A 59 2.95 12.06 -4.22
CA ARG A 59 2.60 10.72 -3.73
C ARG A 59 3.88 9.90 -3.61
N ILE A 60 4.21 9.59 -2.37
CA ILE A 60 5.41 8.84 -1.95
C ILE A 60 5.04 7.50 -1.30
N ASP A 61 3.75 7.27 -1.09
CA ASP A 61 3.19 5.98 -0.71
C ASP A 61 2.78 5.22 -1.97
N HIS A 62 3.26 3.99 -2.05
CA HIS A 62 3.04 3.10 -3.19
C HIS A 62 2.62 1.73 -2.68
N ILE A 63 1.56 1.19 -3.29
CA ILE A 63 1.17 -0.20 -3.11
C ILE A 63 1.64 -0.95 -4.36
N LEU A 64 2.63 -1.81 -4.18
CA LEU A 64 3.17 -2.64 -5.26
C LEU A 64 2.47 -4.00 -5.30
N GLY A 65 2.18 -4.46 -6.51
CA GLY A 65 1.57 -5.77 -6.74
C GLY A 65 2.07 -6.39 -8.03
N HIS A 66 1.91 -7.71 -8.12
CA HIS A 66 2.33 -8.46 -9.31
C HIS A 66 1.41 -8.13 -10.50
N LYS A 67 1.97 -7.91 -11.70
CA LYS A 67 1.20 -7.53 -12.90
C LYS A 67 0.15 -8.58 -13.24
N SER A 68 0.49 -9.87 -13.13
CA SER A 68 -0.46 -10.97 -13.35
C SER A 68 -1.62 -11.04 -12.34
N ALA A 69 -1.50 -10.38 -11.19
CA ALA A 69 -2.51 -10.38 -10.12
C ALA A 69 -3.45 -9.16 -10.17
N LEU A 70 -3.34 -8.30 -11.19
CA LEU A 70 -4.12 -7.07 -11.29
C LEU A 70 -5.64 -7.30 -11.20
N ASN A 71 -6.13 -8.40 -11.77
CA ASN A 71 -7.55 -8.80 -11.72
C ASN A 71 -8.07 -9.18 -10.32
N LYS A 72 -7.19 -9.37 -9.33
CA LYS A 72 -7.57 -9.66 -7.95
C LYS A 72 -7.88 -8.39 -7.18
N TYR A 73 -7.40 -7.23 -7.60
CA TYR A 73 -7.71 -5.97 -6.94
C TYR A 73 -9.05 -5.43 -7.44
N LYS A 74 -9.87 -4.92 -6.52
CA LYS A 74 -11.22 -4.41 -6.82
C LYS A 74 -11.23 -2.89 -6.89
N LYS A 75 -10.61 -2.24 -5.91
CA LYS A 75 -10.60 -0.79 -5.77
C LYS A 75 -9.33 -0.36 -5.05
N ILE A 76 -8.85 0.83 -5.38
CA ILE A 76 -7.80 1.52 -4.65
C ILE A 76 -8.14 3.01 -4.58
N GLU A 77 -8.00 3.60 -3.39
CA GLU A 77 -8.36 4.98 -3.09
C GLU A 77 -7.42 5.59 -2.05
N THR A 78 -7.17 6.89 -2.14
CA THR A 78 -6.48 7.67 -1.12
C THR A 78 -7.51 8.29 -0.16
N ILE A 79 -7.25 8.21 1.13
CA ILE A 79 -8.12 8.69 2.21
C ILE A 79 -7.35 9.75 3.00
N PRO A 80 -7.82 11.01 3.00
CA PRO A 80 -7.23 12.07 3.79
C PRO A 80 -7.13 11.70 5.28
N CYS A 81 -5.99 11.97 5.91
CA CYS A 81 -5.74 11.65 7.31
C CYS A 81 -5.48 12.92 8.13
N ILE A 82 -6.20 13.11 9.24
CA ILE A 82 -5.96 14.23 10.18
C ILE A 82 -4.89 13.92 11.23
N PHE A 83 -4.50 12.66 11.36
CA PHE A 83 -3.56 12.18 12.39
C PHE A 83 -2.11 12.07 11.90
N SER A 84 -1.88 12.26 10.59
CA SER A 84 -0.58 12.15 9.95
C SER A 84 -0.48 13.18 8.83
N ASP A 85 0.74 13.59 8.52
CA ASP A 85 1.13 14.32 7.32
C ASP A 85 1.03 13.48 6.04
N HIS A 86 0.78 12.17 6.16
CA HIS A 86 0.47 11.27 5.08
C HIS A 86 -1.02 10.91 5.04
N ASP A 87 -1.60 10.96 3.85
CA ASP A 87 -2.89 10.36 3.56
C ASP A 87 -2.78 8.84 3.50
N ALA A 88 -3.81 8.15 4.01
CA ALA A 88 -3.84 6.69 3.98
C ALA A 88 -4.22 6.18 2.60
N MET A 89 -3.61 5.08 2.15
CA MET A 89 -4.06 4.36 0.96
C MET A 89 -4.86 3.12 1.35
N LYS A 90 -6.06 2.98 0.79
CA LYS A 90 -6.92 1.81 0.98
C LYS A 90 -7.01 1.04 -0.32
N PHE A 91 -6.75 -0.26 -0.25
CA PHE A 91 -6.94 -1.18 -1.37
C PHE A 91 -7.90 -2.31 -0.98
N GLU A 92 -8.81 -2.65 -1.88
CA GLU A 92 -9.78 -3.74 -1.73
C GLU A 92 -9.40 -4.88 -2.67
N VAL A 93 -9.38 -6.11 -2.16
CA VAL A 93 -9.05 -7.31 -2.94
C VAL A 93 -10.28 -8.20 -3.07
N ASN A 94 -10.54 -8.68 -4.28
CA ASN A 94 -11.49 -9.73 -4.57
C ASN A 94 -10.99 -11.06 -3.98
N HIS A 95 -11.53 -11.44 -2.82
CA HIS A 95 -11.35 -12.78 -2.31
C HIS A 95 -12.33 -13.72 -3.03
N LYS A 96 -11.85 -14.58 -3.93
CA LYS A 96 -12.64 -15.78 -4.26
C LYS A 96 -12.68 -16.62 -2.98
N LYS A 97 -13.87 -16.80 -2.38
CA LYS A 97 -14.04 -17.74 -1.26
C LYS A 97 -13.51 -19.10 -1.73
N LYS A 98 -12.31 -19.47 -1.31
CA LYS A 98 -11.93 -20.88 -1.30
C LYS A 98 -12.83 -21.50 -0.24
N PHE A 99 -13.92 -22.14 -0.66
CA PHE A 99 -14.68 -23.05 0.21
C PHE A 99 -13.78 -24.25 0.51
N GLY A 100 -12.80 -24.05 1.39
CA GLY A 100 -12.02 -25.07 2.04
C GLY A 100 -12.16 -24.81 3.53
N ARG A 101 -13.24 -25.33 4.12
CA ARG A 101 -13.37 -25.39 5.58
C ARG A 101 -12.23 -26.26 6.11
N THR A 102 -11.12 -25.67 6.54
CA THR A 102 -10.27 -26.33 7.52
C THR A 102 -10.85 -25.98 8.89
N LYS A 103 -11.61 -26.93 9.45
CA LYS A 103 -12.28 -26.80 10.74
C LYS A 103 -11.22 -26.91 11.84
N ASN A 104 -10.40 -25.87 12.00
CA ASN A 104 -9.38 -25.82 13.04
C ASN A 104 -10.04 -25.37 14.34
N THR A 105 -10.84 -26.23 14.97
CA THR A 105 -11.30 -26.00 16.35
C THR A 105 -10.11 -26.11 17.29
N ARG A 106 -9.33 -25.04 17.46
CA ARG A 106 -8.39 -24.92 18.58
C ARG A 106 -9.20 -24.53 19.82
N ARG A 107 -9.75 -25.54 20.48
CA ARG A 107 -10.42 -25.41 21.78
C ARG A 107 -9.34 -25.21 22.84
N LEU A 108 -9.28 -24.02 23.45
CA LEU A 108 -8.38 -23.76 24.58
C LEU A 108 -8.85 -24.60 25.78
N LYS A 109 -7.95 -25.41 26.37
CA LYS A 109 -8.18 -26.05 27.68
C LYS A 109 -7.79 -25.04 28.76
N ASN A 110 -8.76 -24.46 29.44
CA ASN A 110 -8.58 -23.50 30.56
C ASN A 110 -8.11 -24.17 31.87
N ILE A 111 -7.24 -25.19 31.84
CA ILE A 111 -6.93 -25.97 33.04
C ILE A 111 -5.93 -25.28 33.99
N ARG A 112 -5.29 -24.16 33.62
CA ARG A 112 -4.20 -23.60 34.44
C ARG A 112 -4.22 -22.09 34.61
N LEU A 113 -5.36 -21.55 35.05
CA LEU A 113 -5.40 -20.29 35.80
C LEU A 113 -6.05 -20.57 37.16
N LYS A 114 -5.37 -21.37 37.99
CA LYS A 114 -5.58 -21.29 39.43
C LYS A 114 -4.65 -20.18 39.92
N ASN A 115 -5.25 -19.03 40.21
CA ASN A 115 -4.59 -17.96 40.94
C ASN A 115 -4.33 -18.49 42.36
N GLU A 116 -3.11 -18.92 42.66
CA GLU A 116 -2.65 -18.98 44.04
C GLU A 116 -2.40 -17.53 44.46
N TRP A 117 -3.41 -16.96 45.13
CA TRP A 117 -3.22 -15.76 45.92
C TRP A 117 -2.30 -16.14 47.08
N VAL A 118 -1.04 -15.75 46.99
CA VAL A 118 -0.12 -15.76 48.12
C VAL A 118 -0.37 -14.47 48.89
N ASN A 119 -0.84 -14.64 50.13
CA ASN A 119 -0.91 -13.61 51.16
C ASN A 119 0.50 -13.24 51.63
#